data_AF-A0A0F8S903-F1
#
_entry.id   AF-A0A0F8S903-F1
#
_cell.length_a   1.000
_cell.length_b   1.000
_cell.length_c   1.000
_cell.angle_alpha   90.00
_cell.angle_beta   90.00
_cell.angle_gamma   90.00
#
_symmetry.space_group_name_H-M   'P 1'
#
loop_
_entity.id
_entity.type
_entity.pdbx_description
1 polymer ?
#
loop_
_entity_poly.entity_id
_entity_poly.type
_entity_poly.pdbx_seq_one_letter_code
_entity_poly.pdbx_strand_id
1 'polypeptide(L)'
;MCIRDSYHTVQVPSASSLKNQKYILTRKEELGVEKEELNTILSSRDYYCDSCYTVVVWARNAENPYSLEVLVNKLKEPEFVLYLGRKSCPPSLPFEAKVVSGDNLEEVIKKAEFKCQEFLSFLKTPSQVRLYWEGDESGMEPSHTISRKDSVLSRKRWQFADRKEHYMMMELGE
;
A
#
# COMPACT_ATOMS: atom_id res chain seq x y z
N MET A 1 9.18 13.84 0.02
CA MET A 1 8.51 12.74 -0.70
C MET A 1 8.71 12.98 -2.19
N CYS A 2 9.45 12.11 -2.87
CA CYS A 2 9.70 12.24 -4.31
C CYS A 2 8.80 11.25 -5.04
N ILE A 3 7.99 11.75 -5.96
CA ILE A 3 7.32 10.91 -6.96
C ILE A 3 8.32 10.70 -8.08
N ARG A 4 8.54 9.45 -8.47
CA ARG A 4 9.40 9.11 -9.59
C ARG A 4 8.61 8.37 -10.66
N ASP A 5 8.67 8.91 -11.87
CA ASP A 5 8.14 8.28 -13.06
C ASP A 5 9.11 7.17 -13.48
N SER A 6 8.65 5.93 -13.40
CA SER A 6 9.38 4.78 -13.91
C SER A 6 8.82 4.38 -15.26
N TYR A 7 9.69 4.29 -16.25
CA TYR A 7 9.37 3.78 -17.57
C TYR A 7 9.50 2.25 -17.57
N HIS A 8 8.39 1.56 -17.84
CA HIS A 8 8.35 0.12 -17.95
C HIS A 8 8.10 -0.29 -19.41
N THR A 9 9.07 -0.99 -19.98
CA THR A 9 8.96 -1.65 -21.27
C THR A 9 8.48 -3.08 -21.07
N VAL A 10 7.48 -3.50 -21.85
CA VAL A 10 6.99 -4.89 -21.85
C VAL A 10 6.91 -5.37 -23.28
N GLN A 11 7.53 -6.50 -23.58
CA GLN A 11 7.40 -7.15 -24.88
C GLN A 11 6.03 -7.82 -24.98
N VAL A 12 5.36 -7.72 -26.11
CA VAL A 12 4.11 -8.42 -26.38
C VAL A 12 4.12 -8.95 -27.80
N PRO A 13 3.57 -10.13 -28.08
CA PRO A 13 3.37 -10.58 -29.45
C PRO A 13 2.37 -9.68 -30.19
N SER A 14 2.47 -9.66 -31.52
CA SER A 14 1.47 -9.04 -32.39
C SER A 14 0.09 -9.73 -32.23
N ALA A 15 -0.99 -8.98 -32.48
CA ALA A 15 -2.34 -9.53 -32.43
C ALA A 15 -2.56 -10.65 -33.46
N SER A 16 -1.87 -10.60 -34.60
CA SER A 16 -1.85 -11.69 -35.60
C SER A 16 -1.17 -12.93 -35.07
N SER A 17 -0.01 -12.79 -34.43
CA SER A 17 0.75 -13.92 -33.90
C SER A 17 0.00 -14.62 -32.75
N LEU A 18 -0.66 -13.86 -31.87
CA LEU A 18 -1.55 -14.41 -30.84
C LEU A 18 -2.71 -15.25 -31.40
N LYS A 19 -3.33 -14.83 -32.51
CA LYS A 19 -4.42 -15.58 -33.14
C LYS A 19 -3.96 -16.91 -33.74
N ASN A 20 -2.70 -16.97 -34.19
CA ASN A 20 -2.11 -18.16 -34.77
C ASN A 20 -1.66 -19.17 -33.69
N GLN A 21 -1.50 -18.73 -32.45
CA GLN A 21 -1.23 -19.60 -31.31
C GLN A 21 -2.54 -20.21 -30.79
N LYS A 22 -2.69 -21.53 -30.92
CA LYS A 22 -3.90 -22.25 -30.48
C LYS A 22 -4.00 -22.45 -28.97
N TYR A 23 -2.86 -22.57 -28.28
CA TYR A 23 -2.79 -22.86 -26.85
C TYR A 23 -1.64 -22.10 -26.21
N ILE A 24 -1.97 -21.07 -25.43
CA ILE A 24 -1.02 -20.27 -24.65
C ILE A 24 -1.32 -20.52 -23.18
N LEU A 25 -0.45 -21.26 -22.49
CA LEU A 25 -0.60 -21.56 -21.06
C LEU A 25 0.32 -20.69 -20.20
N THR A 26 1.49 -20.33 -20.74
CA THR A 26 2.49 -19.55 -20.03
C THR A 26 2.92 -18.31 -20.79
N ARG A 27 3.42 -17.33 -20.05
CA ARG A 27 4.03 -16.12 -20.63
C ARG A 27 5.23 -16.45 -21.54
N LYS A 28 5.94 -17.54 -21.25
CA LYS A 28 7.06 -18.01 -22.08
C LYS A 28 6.58 -18.46 -23.47
N GLU A 29 5.47 -19.20 -23.53
CA GLU A 29 4.86 -19.64 -24.79
C GLU A 29 4.28 -18.46 -25.56
N GLU A 30 3.61 -17.54 -24.85
CA GLU A 30 3.06 -16.31 -25.42
C GLU A 30 4.14 -15.48 -26.14
N LEU A 31 5.33 -15.40 -25.55
CA LEU A 31 6.48 -14.68 -26.11
C LEU A 31 7.34 -15.54 -27.05
N GLY A 32 7.03 -16.82 -27.23
CA GLY A 32 7.78 -17.77 -28.05
C GLY A 32 7.51 -17.66 -29.56
N VAL A 33 7.19 -16.46 -30.03
CA VAL A 33 6.98 -16.14 -31.46
C VAL A 33 8.29 -15.67 -32.09
N GLU A 34 8.34 -15.58 -33.41
CA GLU A 34 9.48 -14.98 -34.12
C GLU A 34 9.72 -13.55 -33.65
N LYS A 35 11.00 -13.13 -33.62
CA LYS A 35 11.41 -11.85 -33.03
C LYS A 35 10.75 -10.65 -33.72
N GLU A 36 10.51 -10.75 -35.02
CA GLU A 36 9.87 -9.74 -35.85
C GLU A 36 8.39 -9.55 -35.51
N GLU A 37 7.77 -10.56 -34.89
CA GLU A 37 6.38 -10.51 -34.42
C GLU A 37 6.25 -9.98 -32.99
N LEU A 38 7.37 -9.70 -32.31
CA LEU A 38 7.39 -9.10 -30.98
C LEU A 38 7.33 -7.57 -31.08
N ASN A 39 6.34 -7.00 -30.40
CA ASN A 39 6.16 -5.57 -30.22
C ASN A 39 6.58 -5.15 -28.79
N THR A 40 6.71 -3.85 -28.58
CA THR A 40 6.98 -3.27 -27.26
C THR A 40 5.86 -2.33 -26.88
N ILE A 41 5.30 -2.55 -25.69
CA ILE A 41 4.40 -1.59 -25.03
C ILE A 41 5.22 -0.83 -23.98
N LEU A 42 5.03 0.49 -23.97
CA LEU A 42 5.58 1.38 -22.96
C LEU A 42 4.47 1.74 -21.97
N SER A 43 4.79 1.69 -20.68
CA SER A 43 3.94 2.25 -19.64
C SER A 43 4.77 3.11 -18.70
N SER A 44 4.27 4.30 -18.39
CA SER A 44 4.81 5.14 -17.33
C SER A 44 4.04 4.86 -16.04
N ARG A 45 4.77 4.74 -14.93
CA ARG A 45 4.19 4.41 -13.62
C ARG A 45 4.83 5.26 -12.53
N ASP A 46 3.97 5.83 -11.70
CA ASP A 46 4.41 6.67 -10.59
C ASP A 46 4.64 5.82 -9.34
N TYR A 47 5.74 6.13 -8.64
CA TYR A 47 6.10 5.53 -7.37
C TYR A 47 6.45 6.60 -6.36
N TYR A 48 6.07 6.35 -5.11
CA TYR A 48 6.56 7.12 -3.98
C TYR A 48 7.90 6.55 -3.52
N CYS A 49 8.95 7.38 -3.54
CA CYS A 49 10.29 7.01 -3.10
C CYS A 49 10.56 7.54 -1.68
N ASP A 50 11.44 6.83 -0.97
CA ASP A 50 11.94 7.21 0.37
C ASP A 50 10.82 7.59 1.35
N SER A 51 9.71 6.84 1.29
CA SER A 51 8.52 7.09 2.09
C SER A 51 8.43 6.08 3.23
N CYS A 52 8.25 6.59 4.44
CA CYS A 52 8.03 5.80 5.65
C CYS A 52 6.61 6.07 6.15
N TYR A 53 5.89 5.00 6.50
CA TYR A 53 4.51 5.07 6.95
C TYR A 53 4.32 4.32 8.26
N THR A 54 3.60 4.94 9.18
CA THR A 54 3.01 4.26 10.33
C THR A 54 1.53 4.08 10.04
N VAL A 55 1.05 2.83 10.10
CA VAL A 55 -0.35 2.50 9.82
C VAL A 55 -1.00 2.03 11.11
N VAL A 56 -2.10 2.69 11.48
CA VAL A 56 -2.93 2.31 12.63
C VAL A 56 -4.19 1.65 12.09
N VAL A 57 -4.57 0.52 12.67
CA VAL A 57 -5.79 -0.21 12.34
C VAL A 57 -6.59 -0.45 13.61
N TRP A 58 -7.90 -0.24 13.52
CA TRP A 58 -8.82 -0.48 14.61
C TRP A 58 -10.11 -1.12 14.12
N ALA A 59 -10.83 -1.72 15.05
CA ALA A 59 -12.16 -2.28 14.86
C ALA A 59 -13.17 -1.15 14.62
N ARG A 60 -13.92 -1.19 13.52
CA ARG A 60 -15.06 -0.29 13.31
C ARG A 60 -16.27 -0.68 14.18
N ASN A 61 -16.52 -1.99 14.26
CA ASN A 61 -17.65 -2.56 14.99
C ASN A 61 -17.14 -3.63 15.96
N ALA A 62 -17.94 -3.99 16.97
CA ALA A 62 -17.60 -5.08 17.89
C ALA A 62 -17.54 -6.46 17.19
N GLU A 63 -18.29 -6.64 16.11
CA GLU A 63 -18.31 -7.87 15.32
C GLU A 63 -17.19 -7.87 14.26
N ASN A 64 -15.96 -8.18 14.69
CA ASN A 64 -14.86 -8.47 13.76
C ASN A 64 -14.50 -9.96 13.78
N PRO A 65 -14.32 -10.58 12.59
CA PRO A 65 -13.96 -11.99 12.50
C PRO A 65 -12.51 -12.27 12.94
N TYR A 66 -11.67 -11.25 13.04
CA TYR A 66 -10.25 -11.37 13.40
C TYR A 66 -9.90 -10.37 14.50
N SER A 67 -9.17 -10.84 15.52
CA SER A 67 -8.61 -9.97 16.55
C SER A 67 -7.35 -9.26 16.06
N LEU A 68 -6.96 -8.16 16.72
CA LEU A 68 -5.75 -7.42 16.37
C LEU A 68 -4.49 -8.27 16.59
N GLU A 69 -4.49 -9.16 17.58
CA GLU A 69 -3.40 -10.10 17.87
C GLU A 69 -3.19 -11.09 16.70
N VAL A 70 -4.28 -11.55 16.09
CA VAL A 70 -4.21 -12.42 14.90
C VAL A 70 -3.52 -11.68 13.75
N LEU A 71 -3.85 -10.40 13.53
CA LEU A 71 -3.21 -9.59 12.49
C LEU A 71 -1.71 -9.39 12.77
N VAL A 72 -1.33 -9.09 14.02
CA VAL A 72 0.08 -8.98 14.41
C VAL A 72 0.85 -10.26 14.10
N ASN A 73 0.30 -11.43 14.47
CA ASN A 73 0.95 -12.71 14.22
C ASN A 73 1.10 -13.00 12.72
N LYS A 74 0.08 -12.70 11.91
CA LYS A 74 0.12 -12.88 10.45
C LYS A 74 1.03 -11.90 9.72
N LEU A 75 1.32 -10.72 10.29
CA LEU A 75 2.32 -9.81 9.74
C LEU A 75 3.76 -10.22 10.10
N LYS A 76 3.95 -10.89 11.25
CA LYS A 76 5.24 -11.48 11.64
C LYS A 76 5.59 -12.72 10.82
N GLU A 77 4.60 -13.58 10.59
CA GLU A 77 4.74 -14.81 9.82
C GLU A 77 3.74 -14.83 8.65
N PRO A 78 4.03 -14.07 7.58
CA PRO A 78 3.10 -13.95 6.46
C PRO A 78 3.11 -15.20 5.59
N GLU A 79 1.91 -15.70 5.26
CA GLU A 79 1.73 -16.84 4.34
C GLU A 79 1.97 -16.45 2.86
N PHE A 80 1.85 -15.16 2.55
CA PHE A 80 2.08 -14.61 1.23
C PHE A 80 3.22 -13.58 1.25
N VAL A 81 3.93 -13.46 0.13
CA VAL A 81 4.96 -12.42 -0.03
C VAL A 81 4.32 -11.04 0.10
N LEU A 82 4.76 -10.26 1.08
CA LEU A 82 4.29 -8.90 1.31
C LEU A 82 4.94 -7.93 0.32
N TYR A 83 4.14 -6.98 -0.17
CA TYR A 83 4.59 -5.91 -1.07
C TYR A 83 3.73 -4.66 -0.89
N LEU A 84 4.31 -3.50 -1.14
CA LEU A 84 3.66 -2.20 -0.96
C LEU A 84 3.09 -1.71 -2.29
N GLY A 85 1.81 -2.04 -2.54
CA GLY A 85 1.08 -1.67 -3.75
C GLY A 85 1.39 -2.56 -4.96
N ARG A 86 2.64 -2.54 -5.45
CA ARG A 86 3.08 -3.37 -6.59
C ARG A 86 4.07 -4.44 -6.12
N LYS A 87 4.05 -5.64 -6.72
CA LYS A 87 4.95 -6.76 -6.36
C LYS A 87 6.44 -6.42 -6.45
N SER A 88 6.81 -5.41 -7.25
CA SER A 88 8.18 -4.91 -7.38
C SER A 88 8.62 -3.99 -6.24
N CYS A 89 7.75 -3.69 -5.28
CA CYS A 89 8.01 -2.81 -4.14
C CYS A 89 8.00 -3.63 -2.84
N PRO A 90 9.06 -4.40 -2.54
CA PRO A 90 9.17 -5.11 -1.28
C PRO A 90 9.29 -4.09 -0.11
N PRO A 91 8.80 -4.43 1.09
CA PRO A 91 9.06 -3.64 2.28
C PRO A 91 10.57 -3.58 2.55
N SER A 92 11.12 -2.39 2.75
CA SER A 92 12.54 -2.20 3.10
C SER A 92 12.86 -2.54 4.57
N LEU A 93 11.82 -2.66 5.41
CA LEU A 93 11.90 -3.02 6.82
C LEU A 93 10.85 -4.11 7.14
N PRO A 94 11.13 -5.02 8.10
CA PRO A 94 10.11 -5.93 8.62
C PRO A 94 8.92 -5.17 9.21
N PHE A 95 7.71 -5.76 9.13
CA PHE A 95 6.53 -5.21 9.79
C PHE A 95 6.62 -5.41 11.30
N GLU A 96 6.85 -4.34 12.05
CA GLU A 96 6.86 -4.35 13.51
C GLU A 96 5.45 -4.04 14.07
N ALA A 97 4.47 -4.85 13.71
CA ALA A 97 3.08 -4.67 14.15
C ALA A 97 2.93 -4.93 15.67
N LYS A 98 2.19 -4.07 16.36
CA LYS A 98 1.91 -4.13 17.79
C LYS A 98 0.46 -3.74 18.08
N VAL A 99 -0.10 -4.29 19.16
CA VAL A 99 -1.37 -3.83 19.71
C VAL A 99 -1.06 -2.77 20.77
N VAL A 100 -1.66 -1.59 20.63
CA VAL A 100 -1.49 -0.46 21.55
C VAL A 100 -2.88 0.04 21.94
N SER A 101 -3.07 0.32 23.22
CA SER A 101 -4.32 0.89 23.74
C SER A 101 -4.17 2.39 23.98
N GLY A 102 -5.21 3.14 23.64
CA GLY A 102 -5.34 4.57 23.88
C GLY A 102 -6.77 5.01 23.59
N ASP A 103 -7.12 6.20 24.08
CA ASP A 103 -8.47 6.74 23.98
C ASP A 103 -8.73 7.41 22.62
N ASN A 104 -7.66 7.81 21.92
CA ASN A 104 -7.72 8.41 20.59
C ASN A 104 -6.48 8.06 19.75
N LEU A 105 -6.53 8.41 18.46
CA LEU A 105 -5.47 8.10 17.50
C LEU A 105 -4.13 8.79 17.85
N GLU A 106 -4.17 9.97 18.47
CA GLU A 106 -2.98 10.77 18.80
C GLU A 106 -2.15 10.08 19.86
N GLU A 107 -2.82 9.65 20.92
CA GLU A 107 -2.23 8.94 22.04
C GLU A 107 -1.63 7.61 21.59
N VAL A 108 -2.34 6.86 20.75
CA VAL A 108 -1.86 5.59 20.20
C VAL A 108 -0.59 5.79 19.36
N ILE A 109 -0.56 6.81 18.50
CA ILE A 109 0.61 7.12 17.67
C ILE A 109 1.80 7.54 18.55
N LYS A 110 1.58 8.39 19.55
CA LYS A 110 2.64 8.84 20.48
C LYS A 110 3.20 7.70 21.34
N LYS A 111 2.38 6.75 21.76
CA LYS A 111 2.80 5.56 22.54
C LYS A 111 3.48 4.49 21.70
N ALA A 112 3.30 4.51 20.38
CA ALA A 112 3.84 3.47 19.51
C ALA A 112 5.37 3.62 19.36
N GLU A 113 6.11 2.81 20.10
CA GLU A 113 7.57 2.71 19.97
C GLU A 113 7.94 1.60 18.99
N PHE A 114 8.94 1.84 18.13
CA PHE A 114 9.46 0.86 17.17
C PHE A 114 10.95 0.63 17.40
N LYS A 115 11.41 -0.61 17.36
CA LYS A 115 12.84 -0.95 17.53
C LYS A 115 13.70 -0.35 16.42
N CYS A 116 13.12 -0.21 15.23
CA CYS A 116 13.80 0.41 14.10
C CYS A 116 13.90 1.94 14.20
N GLN A 117 13.44 2.59 15.29
CA GLN A 117 13.55 4.05 15.45
C GLN A 117 14.99 4.56 15.31
N GLU A 118 15.99 3.82 15.81
CA GLU A 118 17.40 4.18 15.59
C GLU A 118 17.76 4.18 14.09
N PHE A 119 17.28 3.20 13.32
CA PHE A 119 17.47 3.18 11.87
C PHE A 119 16.68 4.30 11.17
N LEU A 120 15.48 4.59 11.65
CA LEU A 120 14.64 5.67 11.14
C LEU A 120 15.24 7.05 11.46
N SER A 121 16.06 7.19 12.50
CA SER A 121 16.76 8.44 12.81
C SER A 121 17.75 8.87 11.71
N PHE A 122 18.22 7.92 10.88
CA PHE A 122 19.01 8.24 9.68
C PHE A 122 18.14 8.81 8.54
N LEU A 123 16.83 8.56 8.58
CA LEU A 123 15.87 9.26 7.73
C LEU A 123 15.58 10.61 8.38
N LYS A 124 15.41 11.68 7.59
CA LYS A 124 15.02 12.97 8.15
C LYS A 124 13.68 12.83 8.87
N THR A 125 13.69 12.86 10.21
CA THR A 125 12.48 12.98 11.00
C THR A 125 11.90 14.36 10.73
N PRO A 126 10.74 14.46 10.06
CA PRO A 126 10.15 15.76 9.81
C PRO A 126 9.58 16.29 11.14
N SER A 127 9.62 17.60 11.35
CA SER A 127 8.93 18.24 12.48
C SER A 127 7.41 18.07 12.40
N GLN A 128 6.91 17.84 11.19
CA GLN A 128 5.49 17.68 10.90
C GLN A 128 5.21 16.40 10.14
N VAL A 129 4.13 15.71 10.51
CA VAL A 129 3.63 14.53 9.82
C VAL A 129 2.26 14.75 9.22
N ARG A 130 2.00 14.05 8.11
CA ARG A 130 0.70 14.01 7.46
C ARG A 130 -0.09 12.85 8.04
N LEU A 131 -1.25 13.14 8.62
CA LEU A 131 -2.19 12.13 9.10
C LEU A 131 -3.36 12.01 8.14
N TYR A 132 -3.72 10.78 7.85
CA TYR A 132 -4.87 10.41 7.03
C TYR A 132 -5.66 9.34 7.77
N TRP A 133 -6.97 9.52 7.89
CA TRP A 133 -7.84 8.53 8.54
C TRP A 133 -9.23 8.51 7.93
N GLU A 134 -10.02 7.54 8.39
CA GLU A 134 -11.42 7.35 8.04
C GLU A 134 -12.22 7.17 9.33
N GLY A 135 -13.48 7.59 9.30
CA GLY A 135 -14.37 7.47 10.45
C GLY A 135 -14.23 8.63 11.41
N ASP A 136 -15.22 8.72 12.30
CA ASP A 136 -15.34 9.78 13.31
C ASP A 136 -14.68 9.36 14.64
N GLU A 137 -14.24 8.11 14.74
CA GLU A 137 -13.71 7.50 15.97
C GLU A 137 -12.24 7.87 16.25
N SER A 138 -11.62 8.73 15.43
CA SER A 138 -10.23 9.14 15.64
C SER A 138 -10.04 10.04 16.87
N GLY A 139 -11.11 10.72 17.30
CA GLY A 139 -11.06 11.76 18.34
C GLY A 139 -10.35 13.04 17.89
N MET A 140 -10.10 13.22 16.59
CA MET A 140 -9.39 14.36 16.01
C MET A 140 -10.28 15.16 15.04
N GLU A 141 -10.14 16.48 15.05
CA GLU A 141 -10.81 17.35 14.09
C GLU A 141 -9.99 17.49 12.79
N PRO A 142 -10.55 17.13 11.62
CA PRO A 142 -9.83 17.21 10.35
C PRO A 142 -9.65 18.64 9.85
N SER A 143 -8.47 18.93 9.30
CA SER A 143 -8.26 20.19 8.55
C SER A 143 -8.96 20.16 7.20
N HIS A 144 -8.96 19.00 6.53
CA HIS A 144 -9.64 18.80 5.24
C HIS A 144 -10.25 17.39 5.18
N THR A 145 -11.30 17.24 4.36
CA THR A 145 -11.86 15.93 4.01
C THR A 145 -11.91 15.79 2.50
N ILE A 146 -11.33 14.71 1.98
CA ILE A 146 -11.20 14.45 0.54
C ILE A 146 -11.97 13.17 0.20
N SER A 147 -12.61 13.13 -0.97
CA SER A 147 -13.22 11.91 -1.49
C SER A 147 -12.20 11.07 -2.26
N ARG A 148 -12.07 9.78 -1.91
CA ARG A 148 -11.19 8.79 -2.54
C ARG A 148 -12.00 7.63 -3.09
N LYS A 149 -11.69 7.15 -4.29
CA LYS A 149 -12.37 6.00 -4.91
C LYS A 149 -11.64 4.69 -4.63
N ASP A 150 -11.54 4.33 -3.36
CA ASP A 150 -10.75 3.18 -2.88
C ASP A 150 -11.53 2.24 -1.93
N SER A 151 -12.81 2.52 -1.63
CA SER A 151 -13.65 1.61 -0.85
C SER A 151 -14.02 0.38 -1.67
N VAL A 152 -13.68 -0.81 -1.19
CA VAL A 152 -13.86 -2.06 -1.96
C VAL A 152 -15.33 -2.49 -1.99
N LEU A 153 -15.98 -2.41 -3.16
CA LEU A 153 -17.32 -2.99 -3.37
C LEU A 153 -17.25 -4.46 -3.79
N SER A 154 -16.30 -4.80 -4.66
CA SER A 154 -16.12 -6.18 -5.11
C SER A 154 -14.69 -6.43 -5.58
N ARG A 155 -13.98 -7.35 -4.92
CA ARG A 155 -12.68 -7.84 -5.41
C ARG A 155 -12.82 -8.75 -6.64
N LYS A 156 -13.96 -9.42 -6.81
CA LYS A 156 -14.22 -10.28 -7.98
C LYS A 156 -14.40 -9.47 -9.26
N ARG A 157 -15.11 -8.35 -9.18
CA ARG A 157 -15.37 -7.45 -10.32
C ARG A 157 -14.46 -6.23 -10.39
N TRP A 158 -13.55 -6.08 -9.42
CA TRP A 158 -12.65 -4.92 -9.30
C TRP A 158 -13.42 -3.58 -9.29
N GLN A 159 -14.43 -3.48 -8.42
CA GLN A 159 -15.27 -2.30 -8.28
C GLN A 159 -14.99 -1.59 -6.94
N PHE A 160 -14.89 -0.27 -7.02
CA PHE A 160 -14.58 0.60 -5.89
C PHE A 160 -15.60 1.74 -5.79
N ALA A 161 -15.97 2.10 -4.57
CA ALA A 161 -16.83 3.23 -4.22
C ALA A 161 -16.01 4.38 -3.64
N ASP A 162 -16.69 5.52 -3.49
CA ASP A 162 -16.13 6.70 -2.84
C ASP A 162 -16.07 6.49 -1.31
N ARG A 163 -15.00 6.99 -0.71
CA ARG A 163 -14.65 6.94 0.71
C ARG A 163 -14.21 8.32 1.13
N LYS A 164 -14.67 8.78 2.30
CA LYS A 164 -14.18 10.03 2.88
C LYS A 164 -12.86 9.74 3.60
N GLU A 165 -11.83 10.49 3.23
CA GLU A 165 -10.52 10.47 3.87
C GLU A 165 -10.30 11.84 4.54
N HIS A 166 -10.16 11.80 5.85
CA HIS A 166 -9.83 12.95 6.67
C HIS A 166 -8.32 13.20 6.65
N TYR A 167 -7.94 14.47 6.72
CA TYR A 167 -6.54 14.90 6.64
C TYR A 167 -6.24 16.00 7.65
N MET A 168 -5.09 15.89 8.30
CA MET A 168 -4.47 16.98 9.05
C MET A 168 -2.94 16.92 8.98
N MET A 169 -2.31 18.06 9.24
CA MET A 169 -0.89 18.13 9.58
C MET A 169 -0.78 18.11 11.11
N MET A 170 0.11 17.28 11.64
CA MET A 170 0.39 17.20 13.07
C MET A 170 1.86 17.53 13.31
N GLU A 171 2.14 18.39 14.30
CA GLU A 171 3.49 18.57 14.82
C GLU A 171 3.88 17.35 15.64
N LEU A 172 5.00 16.72 15.29
CA LEU A 172 5.68 15.81 16.21
C LEU A 172 6.37 16.71 17.23
N GLY A 173 5.85 16.74 18.46
CA GLY A 173 6.54 17.41 19.56
C GLY A 173 7.98 16.89 19.70
N GLU A 174 8.89 17.75 20.15
CA GLU A 174 10.29 17.39 20.44
C GLU A 174 10.43 16.15 21.33
#